data_AF-A0A9P0CJH5-F1
#
_entry.id   AF-A0A9P0CJH5-F1
#
_cell.length_a   1.000
_cell.length_b   1.000
_cell.length_c   1.000
_cell.angle_alpha   90.00
_cell.angle_beta   90.00
_cell.angle_gamma   90.00
#
_symmetry.space_group_name_H-M   'P 1'
#
loop_
_entity.id
_entity.type
_entity.pdbx_description
1 polymer ?
#
loop_
_entity_poly.entity_id
_entity_poly.type
_entity_poly.pdbx_seq_one_letter_code
_entity_poly.pdbx_strand_id
1 'polypeptide(L)'
;MVYNKSQSNIISQIDSGYLAQTAENRKWYIPIIETIKLCERQELALRDTCDSGPIKINDAEPETNDGNFRAVLRMRSRCGDSNLIKHRENTTLNATYLSPTIQNELNAICGEIVQKKIVQGLNSAKFFSILVDEITDVSRQDQMSICLRYARPKDNGLFLREETFVTVENTKGRYSPIAILSELKSLRVDCEYLVKQGYDGVSSMKGSFKGVEAVIRKSHPEVLYVHCQI
;
A
#
# COMPACT_ATOMS: atom_id res chain seq x y z
N MET A 1 -0.41 28.56 54.28
CA MET A 1 -0.75 27.55 53.26
C MET A 1 0.55 27.16 52.55
N VAL A 2 1.07 25.96 52.84
CA VAL A 2 2.26 25.45 52.16
C VAL A 2 1.80 24.65 50.94
N TYR A 3 2.09 25.14 49.74
CA TYR A 3 1.83 24.42 48.49
C TYR A 3 2.81 23.26 48.38
N ASN A 4 2.35 22.05 48.72
CA ASN A 4 3.14 20.84 48.54
C ASN A 4 2.90 20.32 47.12
N LYS A 5 3.68 20.80 46.16
CA LYS A 5 3.70 20.21 44.81
C LYS A 5 4.57 18.96 44.92
N SER A 6 3.95 17.79 45.10
CA SER A 6 4.63 16.50 44.96
C SER A 6 5.23 16.46 43.55
N GLN A 7 6.51 16.79 43.43
CA GLN A 7 7.23 16.63 42.18
C GLN A 7 7.45 15.13 41.98
N SER A 8 6.96 14.60 40.87
CA SER A 8 7.18 13.22 40.46
C SER A 8 8.68 12.95 40.32
N ASN A 9 9.11 11.71 40.57
CA ASN A 9 10.52 11.29 40.53
C ASN A 9 11.18 11.73 39.20
N ILE A 10 12.44 12.18 39.24
CA ILE A 10 13.23 12.60 38.07
C ILE A 10 13.15 11.57 36.94
N ILE A 11 13.19 10.26 37.26
CA ILE A 11 13.06 9.18 36.27
C ILE A 11 11.70 9.26 35.55
N SER A 12 10.61 9.45 36.29
CA SER A 12 9.26 9.58 35.70
C SER A 12 9.10 10.87 34.89
N GLN A 13 9.80 11.94 35.26
CA GLN A 13 9.81 13.19 34.49
C GLN A 13 10.56 13.01 33.16
N ILE A 14 11.73 12.36 33.18
CA ILE A 14 12.50 12.06 31.97
C ILE A 14 11.70 11.15 31.02
N ASP A 15 11.08 10.09 31.55
CA ASP A 15 10.25 9.18 30.75
C ASP A 15 9.05 9.91 30.14
N SER A 16 8.34 10.72 30.94
CA SER A 16 7.23 11.54 30.45
C SER A 16 7.67 12.56 29.39
N GLY A 17 8.86 13.15 29.54
CA GLY A 17 9.44 14.09 28.58
C GLY A 17 9.82 13.40 27.27
N TYR A 18 10.42 12.20 27.35
CA TYR A 18 10.74 11.39 26.17
C TYR A 18 9.49 10.97 25.39
N LEU A 19 8.44 10.55 26.10
CA LEU A 19 7.15 10.22 25.49
C LEU A 19 6.50 11.44 24.82
N ALA A 20 6.56 12.60 25.47
CA ALA A 20 6.04 13.85 24.89
C ALA A 20 6.79 14.25 23.62
N GLN A 21 8.14 14.18 23.64
CA GLN A 21 8.96 14.47 22.46
C GLN A 21 8.69 13.47 21.33
N THR A 22 8.55 12.19 21.66
CA THR A 22 8.23 11.15 20.67
C THR A 22 6.86 11.41 20.03
N ALA A 23 5.87 11.81 20.82
CA ALA A 23 4.56 12.16 20.32
C ALA A 23 4.60 13.42 19.44
N GLU A 24 5.45 14.39 19.76
CA GLU A 24 5.66 15.59 18.94
C GLU A 24 6.37 15.26 17.62
N ASN A 25 7.45 14.49 17.66
CA ASN A 25 8.19 14.05 16.46
C ASN A 25 7.28 13.25 15.51
N ARG A 26 6.34 12.46 16.04
CA ARG A 26 5.34 11.74 15.21
C ARG A 26 4.45 12.68 14.41
N LYS A 27 4.16 13.89 14.91
CA LYS A 27 3.34 14.88 14.20
C LYS A 27 4.05 15.40 12.95
N TRP A 28 5.37 15.35 12.91
CA TRP A 28 6.16 15.79 11.76
C TRP A 28 5.95 14.91 10.52
N TYR A 29 5.65 13.62 10.70
CA TYR A 29 5.38 12.70 9.59
C TYR A 29 4.00 12.88 8.97
N ILE A 30 3.03 13.44 9.70
CA ILE A 30 1.65 13.61 9.24
C ILE A 30 1.58 14.32 7.88
N PRO A 31 2.15 15.52 7.69
CA PRO A 31 2.07 16.22 6.40
C PRO A 31 2.73 15.45 5.25
N ILE A 32 3.82 14.72 5.53
CA ILE A 32 4.55 13.93 4.54
C ILE A 32 3.69 12.74 4.08
N ILE A 33 3.19 11.95 5.04
CA ILE A 33 2.36 10.77 4.76
C ILE A 33 1.04 11.19 4.10
N GLU A 34 0.41 12.28 4.54
CA GLU A 34 -0.82 12.78 3.91
C GLU A 34 -0.58 13.22 2.47
N THR A 35 0.57 13.83 2.17
CA THR A 35 0.94 14.22 0.81
C THR A 35 1.16 13.00 -0.06
N ILE A 36 1.87 11.98 0.44
CA ILE A 36 2.06 10.70 -0.27
C ILE A 36 0.71 10.06 -0.56
N LYS A 37 -0.15 9.92 0.47
CA LYS A 37 -1.51 9.37 0.32
C LYS A 37 -2.37 10.16 -0.64
N LEU A 38 -2.24 11.49 -0.68
CA LEU A 38 -2.98 12.32 -1.64
C LEU A 38 -2.56 11.97 -3.06
N CYS A 39 -1.25 11.97 -3.32
CA CYS A 39 -0.71 11.64 -4.63
C CYS A 39 -1.11 10.22 -5.06
N GLU A 40 -0.97 9.23 -4.18
CA GLU A 40 -1.38 7.85 -4.45
C GLU A 40 -2.89 7.74 -4.79
N ARG A 41 -3.74 8.39 -4.00
CA ARG A 41 -5.21 8.34 -4.22
C ARG A 41 -5.67 9.08 -5.48
N GLN A 42 -4.87 10.00 -5.99
CA GLN A 42 -5.14 10.78 -7.19
C GLN A 42 -4.32 10.29 -8.40
N GLU A 43 -3.58 9.18 -8.25
CA GLU A 43 -2.72 8.61 -9.29
C GLU A 43 -1.66 9.61 -9.81
N LEU A 44 -1.21 10.51 -8.93
CA LEU A 44 -0.19 11.50 -9.23
C LEU A 44 1.19 10.94 -8.95
N ALA A 45 2.10 11.06 -9.92
CA ALA A 45 3.51 10.74 -9.71
C ALA A 45 4.08 11.61 -8.58
N LEU A 46 4.80 11.00 -7.64
CA LEU A 46 5.40 11.75 -6.53
C LEU A 46 6.54 12.68 -6.99
N ARG A 47 7.31 12.23 -7.98
CA ARG A 47 8.61 12.80 -8.37
C ARG A 47 8.61 13.19 -9.84
N ASP A 48 9.47 14.16 -10.13
CA ASP A 48 9.92 14.49 -11.48
C ASP A 48 11.46 14.38 -11.51
N THR A 49 12.07 14.67 -12.65
CA THR A 49 13.51 14.62 -12.92
C THR A 49 14.40 15.39 -11.94
N CYS A 50 13.86 16.38 -11.20
CA CYS A 50 14.60 17.23 -10.26
C CYS A 50 14.04 17.19 -8.84
N ASP A 51 13.92 16.02 -8.22
CA ASP A 51 13.28 15.85 -6.89
C ASP A 51 14.24 15.96 -5.68
N SER A 52 15.51 16.25 -5.93
CA SER A 52 16.59 16.18 -4.93
C SER A 52 16.93 17.54 -4.29
N GLY A 53 17.59 17.49 -3.12
CA GLY A 53 18.04 18.69 -2.41
C GLY A 53 16.99 19.33 -1.49
N PRO A 54 17.34 20.44 -0.81
CA PRO A 54 16.48 21.02 0.21
C PRO A 54 15.18 21.58 -0.38
N ILE A 55 14.04 21.25 0.22
CA ILE A 55 12.79 21.98 -0.05
C ILE A 55 12.87 23.30 0.72
N LYS A 56 12.91 24.41 -0.02
CA LYS A 56 12.77 25.75 0.55
C LYS A 56 11.30 26.09 0.57
N ILE A 57 10.76 26.11 1.79
CA ILE A 57 9.32 26.12 2.05
C ILE A 57 8.68 27.49 1.75
N ASN A 58 9.47 28.57 1.84
CA ASN A 58 9.04 29.95 1.59
C ASN A 58 9.67 30.57 0.32
N ASP A 59 10.40 29.78 -0.48
CA ASP A 59 10.96 30.31 -1.73
C ASP A 59 9.86 30.32 -2.82
N ALA A 60 10.15 31.06 -3.89
CA ALA A 60 9.36 31.00 -5.12
C ALA A 60 9.28 29.55 -5.63
N GLU A 61 8.26 29.25 -6.44
CA GLU A 61 8.25 27.97 -7.16
C GLU A 61 9.55 27.79 -7.93
N PRO A 62 10.12 26.58 -7.94
CA PRO A 62 11.34 26.31 -8.69
C PRO A 62 11.09 26.59 -10.18
N GLU A 63 12.13 27.04 -10.88
CA GLU A 63 12.07 27.28 -12.33
C GLU A 63 11.77 25.98 -13.12
N THR A 64 12.20 24.84 -12.57
CA THR A 64 11.95 23.50 -13.12
C THR A 64 11.02 22.71 -12.19
N ASN A 65 10.17 21.87 -12.77
CA ASN A 65 9.28 21.02 -12.00
C ASN A 65 10.08 20.00 -11.16
N ASP A 66 9.88 20.02 -9.84
CA ASP A 66 10.51 19.11 -8.89
C ASP A 66 9.56 18.01 -8.37
N GLY A 67 8.37 17.90 -8.97
CA GLY A 67 7.40 16.84 -8.72
C GLY A 67 6.31 17.20 -7.71
N ASN A 68 5.20 16.46 -7.80
CA ASN A 68 3.97 16.76 -7.06
C ASN A 68 4.16 16.72 -5.55
N PHE A 69 4.98 15.80 -5.04
CA PHE A 69 5.24 15.69 -3.59
C PHE A 69 5.83 16.99 -3.04
N ARG A 70 6.82 17.57 -3.73
CA ARG A 70 7.52 18.78 -3.28
C ARG A 70 6.64 20.02 -3.45
N ALA A 71 5.90 20.10 -4.57
CA ALA A 71 4.92 21.16 -4.82
C ALA A 71 3.83 21.21 -3.75
N VAL A 72 3.25 20.07 -3.39
CA VAL A 72 2.21 20.00 -2.34
C VAL A 72 2.77 20.38 -0.97
N LEU A 73 4.00 19.98 -0.64
CA LEU A 73 4.61 20.40 0.63
C LEU A 73 4.86 21.92 0.70
N ARG A 74 5.31 22.56 -0.39
CA ARG A 74 5.40 24.03 -0.46
C ARG A 74 4.03 24.67 -0.27
N MET A 75 3.02 24.17 -0.97
CA MET A 75 1.64 24.66 -0.83
C MET A 75 1.12 24.53 0.62
N ARG A 76 1.26 23.35 1.25
CA ARG A 76 0.82 23.11 2.63
C ARG A 76 1.42 24.10 3.60
N SER A 77 2.71 24.40 3.45
CA SER A 77 3.33 25.39 4.31
C SER A 77 2.87 26.82 4.03
N ARG A 78 2.69 27.21 2.77
CA ARG A 78 2.10 28.53 2.44
C ARG A 78 0.68 28.68 3.00
N CYS A 79 -0.05 27.57 3.11
CA CYS A 79 -1.34 27.50 3.80
C CYS A 79 -1.25 27.40 5.33
N GLY A 80 -0.06 27.46 5.93
CA GLY A 80 0.13 27.52 7.38
C GLY A 80 0.17 26.17 8.10
N ASP A 81 0.59 25.08 7.44
CA ASP A 81 0.80 23.78 8.09
C ASP A 81 1.92 23.85 9.15
N SER A 82 1.52 24.15 10.38
CA SER A 82 2.43 24.34 11.52
C SER A 82 3.28 23.11 11.85
N ASN A 83 2.81 21.89 11.57
CA ASN A 83 3.59 20.68 11.81
C ASN A 83 4.74 20.57 10.81
N LEU A 84 4.47 20.88 9.54
CA LEU A 84 5.49 20.90 8.49
C LEU A 84 6.50 22.03 8.70
N ILE A 85 6.02 23.22 9.06
CA ILE A 85 6.88 24.39 9.35
C ILE A 85 7.81 24.08 10.53
N LYS A 86 7.26 23.64 11.66
CA LYS A 86 8.05 23.29 12.86
C LYS A 86 9.02 22.14 12.59
N HIS A 87 8.61 21.13 11.83
CA HIS A 87 9.50 20.04 11.41
C HIS A 87 10.70 20.60 10.66
N ARG A 88 10.49 21.55 9.75
CA ARG A 88 11.59 22.13 8.98
C ARG A 88 12.50 23.02 9.82
N GLU A 89 11.94 23.82 10.70
CA GLU A 89 12.70 24.77 11.54
C GLU A 89 13.54 24.06 12.61
N ASN A 90 13.03 22.95 13.16
CA ASN A 90 13.66 22.27 14.29
C ASN A 90 14.53 21.06 13.89
N THR A 91 14.55 20.69 12.60
CA THR A 91 15.22 19.46 12.16
C THR A 91 16.47 19.75 11.34
N THR A 92 17.56 19.05 11.67
CA THR A 92 18.80 19.11 10.89
C THR A 92 18.60 18.52 9.50
N LEU A 93 19.43 18.90 8.53
CA LEU A 93 19.31 18.49 7.12
C LEU A 93 19.22 16.96 6.93
N ASN A 94 19.77 16.19 7.86
CA ASN A 94 19.84 14.72 7.81
C ASN A 94 18.56 14.01 8.25
N ALA A 95 17.61 14.71 8.89
CA ALA A 95 16.38 14.12 9.43
C ALA A 95 15.12 14.72 8.80
N THR A 96 15.22 15.19 7.55
CA THR A 96 14.10 15.85 6.89
C THR A 96 12.99 14.89 6.49
N TYR A 97 13.29 13.60 6.29
CA TYR A 97 12.35 12.56 5.85
C TYR A 97 11.69 12.86 4.49
N LEU A 98 12.32 13.71 3.68
CA LEU A 98 11.83 14.13 2.36
C LEU A 98 12.53 13.41 1.20
N SER A 99 13.54 12.60 1.48
CA SER A 99 14.34 11.95 0.43
C SER A 99 13.51 10.94 -0.36
N PRO A 100 13.90 10.65 -1.62
CA PRO A 100 13.26 9.62 -2.42
C PRO A 100 13.26 8.25 -1.72
N THR A 101 14.32 7.92 -0.98
CA THR A 101 14.41 6.69 -0.18
C THR A 101 13.30 6.60 0.87
N ILE A 102 13.13 7.65 1.68
CA ILE A 102 12.11 7.65 2.73
C ILE A 102 10.70 7.67 2.13
N GLN A 103 10.48 8.39 1.03
CA GLN A 103 9.21 8.35 0.32
C GLN A 103 8.88 6.92 -0.17
N ASN A 104 9.86 6.17 -0.69
CA ASN A 104 9.66 4.77 -1.09
C ASN A 104 9.33 3.87 0.11
N GLU A 105 10.04 4.04 1.24
CA GLU A 105 9.77 3.29 2.47
C GLU A 105 8.36 3.57 2.99
N LEU A 106 7.95 4.84 3.02
CA LEU A 106 6.60 5.23 3.45
C LEU A 106 5.52 4.69 2.51
N ASN A 107 5.74 4.72 1.19
CA ASN A 107 4.83 4.12 0.22
C ASN A 107 4.73 2.59 0.44
N ALA A 108 5.85 1.90 0.62
CA ALA A 108 5.86 0.46 0.91
C ALA A 108 5.07 0.11 2.18
N ILE A 109 5.25 0.89 3.27
CA ILE A 109 4.50 0.72 4.52
C ILE A 109 3.00 0.99 4.30
N CYS A 110 2.65 2.05 3.55
CA CYS A 110 1.26 2.35 3.22
C CYS A 110 0.62 1.20 2.42
N GLY A 111 1.34 0.67 1.43
CA GLY A 111 0.96 -0.50 0.64
C GLY A 111 0.71 -1.72 1.51
N GLU A 112 1.62 -2.06 2.44
CA GLU A 112 1.47 -3.18 3.37
C GLU A 112 0.22 -3.02 4.26
N ILE A 113 -0.02 -1.82 4.79
CA ILE A 113 -1.20 -1.53 5.62
C ILE A 113 -2.49 -1.69 4.82
N VAL A 114 -2.53 -1.19 3.58
CA VAL A 114 -3.69 -1.31 2.69
C VAL A 114 -3.94 -2.77 2.34
N GLN A 115 -2.91 -3.50 1.92
CA GLN A 115 -2.96 -4.92 1.62
C GLN A 115 -3.48 -5.72 2.81
N LYS A 116 -2.94 -5.51 4.01
CA LYS A 116 -3.39 -6.17 5.23
C LYS A 116 -4.87 -5.94 5.51
N LYS A 117 -5.37 -4.71 5.31
CA LYS A 117 -6.79 -4.39 5.48
C LYS A 117 -7.68 -5.08 4.44
N ILE A 118 -7.23 -5.15 3.19
CA ILE A 118 -7.95 -5.86 2.12
C ILE A 118 -8.06 -7.35 2.47
N VAL A 119 -6.94 -7.99 2.84
CA VAL A 119 -6.90 -9.41 3.23
C VAL A 119 -7.79 -9.68 4.44
N GLN A 120 -7.76 -8.81 5.46
CA GLN A 120 -8.66 -8.92 6.62
C GLN A 120 -10.13 -8.84 6.22
N GLY A 121 -10.48 -7.91 5.32
CA GLY A 121 -11.84 -7.77 4.80
C GLY A 121 -12.30 -9.00 4.02
N LEU A 122 -11.42 -9.56 3.19
CA LEU A 122 -11.66 -10.73 2.39
C LEU A 122 -11.85 -12.00 3.25
N ASN A 123 -10.95 -12.25 4.20
CA ASN A 123 -11.06 -13.39 5.12
C ASN A 123 -12.32 -13.28 6.01
N SER A 124 -12.73 -12.05 6.36
CA SER A 124 -13.97 -11.83 7.12
C SER A 124 -15.23 -12.07 6.29
N ALA A 125 -15.17 -11.87 4.97
CA ALA A 125 -16.30 -12.10 4.06
C ALA A 125 -16.63 -13.58 3.86
N LYS A 126 -15.67 -14.49 4.15
CA LYS A 126 -15.77 -15.95 4.03
C LYS A 126 -16.09 -16.51 2.64
N PHE A 127 -16.25 -15.65 1.63
CA PHE A 127 -16.47 -16.06 0.25
C PHE A 127 -15.84 -15.03 -0.68
N PHE A 128 -14.93 -15.48 -1.53
CA PHE A 128 -14.31 -14.63 -2.55
C PHE A 128 -14.05 -15.39 -3.85
N SER A 129 -13.86 -14.63 -4.92
CA SER A 129 -13.47 -15.13 -6.22
C SER A 129 -12.18 -14.48 -6.69
N ILE A 130 -11.41 -15.20 -7.50
CA ILE A 130 -10.21 -14.68 -8.16
C ILE A 130 -10.43 -14.56 -9.66
N LEU A 131 -9.90 -13.49 -10.24
CA LEU A 131 -9.65 -13.35 -11.66
C LEU A 131 -8.15 -13.19 -11.83
N VAL A 132 -7.53 -13.99 -12.69
CA VAL A 132 -6.10 -13.90 -12.94
C VAL A 132 -5.88 -13.61 -14.42
N ASP A 133 -5.08 -12.60 -14.69
CA ASP A 133 -4.74 -12.14 -16.03
C ASP A 133 -3.22 -12.03 -16.18
N GLU A 134 -2.73 -12.40 -17.36
CA GLU A 134 -1.31 -12.43 -17.71
C GLU A 134 -1.03 -11.37 -18.77
N ILE A 135 -0.06 -10.50 -18.49
CA ILE A 135 0.38 -9.46 -19.41
C ILE A 135 1.88 -9.59 -19.61
N THR A 136 2.33 -9.59 -20.85
CA THR A 136 3.76 -9.46 -21.16
C THR A 136 4.14 -7.99 -21.19
N ASP A 137 5.05 -7.58 -20.30
CA ASP A 137 5.58 -6.22 -20.25
C ASP A 137 6.49 -5.90 -21.45
N VAL A 138 6.77 -4.62 -21.70
CA VAL A 138 7.65 -4.10 -22.75
C VAL A 138 9.06 -4.71 -22.70
N SER A 139 9.49 -5.16 -21.52
CA SER A 139 10.75 -5.86 -21.28
C SER A 139 10.73 -7.36 -21.65
N ARG A 140 9.60 -7.86 -22.20
CA ARG A 140 9.31 -9.29 -22.45
C ARG A 140 9.33 -10.14 -21.18
N GLN A 141 9.04 -9.52 -20.05
CA GLN A 141 8.80 -10.23 -18.80
C GLN A 141 7.31 -10.38 -18.60
N ASP A 142 6.88 -11.60 -18.33
CA ASP A 142 5.48 -11.88 -18.05
C ASP A 142 5.15 -11.39 -16.63
N GLN A 143 4.05 -10.66 -16.50
CA GLN A 143 3.47 -10.16 -15.26
C GLN A 143 2.10 -10.79 -15.05
N MET A 144 1.78 -11.11 -13.80
CA MET A 144 0.49 -11.69 -13.45
C MET A 144 -0.25 -10.75 -12.50
N SER A 145 -1.48 -10.41 -12.87
CA SER A 145 -2.39 -9.68 -12.00
C SER A 145 -3.43 -10.64 -11.43
N ILE A 146 -3.63 -10.57 -10.11
CA ILE A 146 -4.65 -11.31 -9.38
C ILE A 146 -5.67 -10.30 -8.86
N CYS A 147 -6.86 -10.29 -9.46
CA CYS A 147 -8.00 -9.53 -8.96
C CYS A 147 -8.82 -10.38 -8.00
N LEU A 148 -8.98 -9.89 -6.77
CA LEU A 148 -9.81 -10.47 -5.73
C LEU A 148 -11.16 -9.77 -5.69
N ARG A 149 -12.23 -10.55 -5.70
CA ARG A 149 -13.60 -10.05 -5.64
C ARG A 149 -14.36 -10.67 -4.48
N TYR A 150 -14.89 -9.83 -3.58
CA TYR A 150 -15.61 -10.26 -2.39
C TYR A 150 -16.70 -9.26 -2.00
N ALA A 151 -17.76 -9.74 -1.36
CA ALA A 151 -18.83 -8.89 -0.86
C ALA A 151 -18.57 -8.51 0.60
N ARG A 152 -18.78 -7.24 0.94
CA ARG A 152 -18.72 -6.75 2.32
C ARG A 152 -20.03 -6.06 2.72
N PRO A 153 -20.49 -6.18 3.97
CA PRO A 153 -21.59 -5.38 4.45
C PRO A 153 -21.25 -3.88 4.34
N LYS A 154 -22.19 -3.10 3.81
CA LYS A 154 -22.14 -1.64 3.82
C LYS A 154 -23.56 -1.13 3.90
N ASP A 155 -23.84 -0.34 4.94
CA ASP A 155 -25.19 0.15 5.24
C ASP A 155 -26.20 -1.03 5.35
N ASN A 156 -27.39 -0.90 4.78
CA ASN A 156 -28.42 -1.95 4.75
C ASN A 156 -28.23 -2.98 3.61
N GLY A 157 -27.02 -3.10 3.04
CA GLY A 157 -26.79 -3.94 1.87
C GLY A 157 -25.41 -4.58 1.80
N LEU A 158 -25.20 -5.32 0.70
CA LEU A 158 -23.92 -5.89 0.32
C LEU A 158 -23.26 -4.99 -0.72
N PHE A 159 -22.02 -4.60 -0.46
CA PHE A 159 -21.18 -3.88 -1.40
C PHE A 159 -20.12 -4.83 -1.96
N LEU A 160 -20.08 -4.96 -3.27
CA LEU A 160 -19.07 -5.73 -3.96
C LEU A 160 -17.77 -4.92 -4.05
N ARG A 161 -16.67 -5.48 -3.58
CA ARG A 161 -15.32 -4.95 -3.81
C ARG A 161 -14.57 -5.80 -4.82
N GLU A 162 -13.79 -5.12 -5.65
CA GLU A 162 -12.79 -5.68 -6.54
C GLU A 162 -11.46 -5.01 -6.19
N GLU A 163 -10.44 -5.81 -5.93
CA GLU A 163 -9.12 -5.36 -5.50
C GLU A 163 -8.07 -6.13 -6.29
N THR A 164 -7.24 -5.41 -7.06
CA THR A 164 -6.22 -6.03 -7.92
C THR A 164 -4.86 -5.97 -7.27
N PHE A 165 -4.22 -7.12 -7.16
CA PHE A 165 -2.81 -7.27 -6.78
C PHE A 165 -2.00 -7.55 -8.05
N VAL A 166 -1.01 -6.72 -8.34
CA VAL A 166 -0.05 -7.00 -9.40
C VAL A 166 1.14 -7.71 -8.77
N THR A 167 1.42 -8.92 -9.26
CA THR A 167 2.55 -9.73 -8.79
C THR A 167 3.60 -9.76 -9.88
N VAL A 168 4.80 -9.28 -9.56
CA VAL A 168 5.94 -9.29 -10.47
C VAL A 168 6.87 -10.42 -10.03
N GLU A 169 6.97 -11.42 -10.90
CA GLU A 169 8.20 -12.13 -11.30
C GLU A 169 7.84 -13.53 -11.83
N ASN A 170 8.16 -13.78 -13.10
CA ASN A 170 8.65 -15.09 -13.51
C ASN A 170 9.91 -14.91 -14.36
N THR A 171 11.05 -15.39 -13.83
CA THR A 171 12.33 -15.39 -14.56
C THR A 171 12.56 -16.63 -15.41
N LYS A 172 11.68 -17.64 -15.40
CA LYS A 172 11.67 -18.78 -16.36
C LYS A 172 10.60 -19.80 -15.94
N GLY A 173 9.52 -19.89 -16.71
CA GLY A 173 8.71 -21.10 -16.80
C GLY A 173 7.36 -21.02 -16.09
N ARG A 174 6.33 -20.76 -16.92
CA ARG A 174 4.92 -21.17 -16.80
C ARG A 174 4.28 -20.97 -15.43
N TYR A 175 3.41 -19.95 -15.37
CA TYR A 175 2.37 -19.77 -14.38
C TYR A 175 1.71 -21.09 -13.99
N SER A 176 2.07 -21.56 -12.79
CA SER A 176 1.53 -22.77 -12.22
C SER A 176 0.41 -22.38 -11.26
N PRO A 177 -0.69 -23.16 -11.17
CA PRO A 177 -1.67 -23.01 -10.08
C PRO A 177 -1.03 -22.94 -8.69
N ILE A 178 0.13 -23.57 -8.52
CA ILE A 178 0.92 -23.53 -7.30
C ILE A 178 1.39 -22.11 -7.00
N ALA A 179 1.78 -21.32 -8.01
CA ALA A 179 2.23 -19.94 -7.83
C ALA A 179 1.08 -19.04 -7.34
N ILE A 180 -0.11 -19.14 -7.95
CA ILE A 180 -1.30 -18.38 -7.53
C ILE A 180 -1.66 -18.70 -6.08
N LEU A 181 -1.78 -19.99 -5.74
CA LEU A 181 -2.12 -20.39 -4.37
C LEU A 181 -1.00 -20.07 -3.37
N SER A 182 0.26 -20.17 -3.78
CA SER A 182 1.40 -19.78 -2.94
C SER A 182 1.41 -18.29 -2.66
N GLU A 183 1.05 -17.48 -3.65
CA GLU A 183 0.98 -16.03 -3.52
C GLU A 183 -0.21 -15.61 -2.66
N LEU A 184 -1.39 -16.19 -2.86
CA LEU A 184 -2.52 -15.95 -1.95
C LEU A 184 -2.16 -16.31 -0.50
N LYS A 185 -1.41 -17.41 -0.29
CA LYS A 185 -0.90 -17.79 1.02
C LYS A 185 0.15 -16.83 1.56
N SER A 186 1.06 -16.31 0.72
CA SER A 186 2.07 -15.32 1.12
C SER A 186 1.39 -14.02 1.60
N LEU A 187 0.29 -13.65 0.95
CA LEU A 187 -0.60 -12.56 1.31
C LEU A 187 -1.49 -12.84 2.54
N ARG A 188 -1.45 -14.06 3.10
CA ARG A 188 -2.30 -14.53 4.21
C ARG A 188 -3.81 -14.56 3.89
N VAL A 189 -4.14 -14.75 2.62
CA VAL A 189 -5.51 -15.03 2.17
C VAL A 189 -5.86 -16.47 2.53
N ASP A 190 -7.04 -16.66 3.14
CA ASP A 190 -7.56 -17.98 3.48
C ASP A 190 -8.24 -18.60 2.26
N CYS A 191 -7.51 -19.45 1.54
CA CYS A 191 -7.99 -20.07 0.30
C CYS A 191 -9.17 -21.04 0.50
N GLU A 192 -9.48 -21.46 1.73
CA GLU A 192 -10.68 -22.28 2.01
C GLU A 192 -11.98 -21.54 1.66
N TYR A 193 -11.94 -20.21 1.63
CA TYR A 193 -13.06 -19.35 1.26
C TYR A 193 -13.15 -19.03 -0.24
N LEU A 194 -12.26 -19.62 -1.06
CA LEU A 194 -12.30 -19.48 -2.50
C LEU A 194 -13.54 -20.19 -3.04
N VAL A 195 -14.40 -19.48 -3.77
CA VAL A 195 -15.62 -20.07 -4.35
C VAL A 195 -15.63 -20.05 -5.88
N LYS A 196 -14.88 -19.14 -6.50
CA LYS A 196 -14.79 -19.06 -7.96
C LYS A 196 -13.39 -18.66 -8.42
N GLN A 197 -13.02 -19.18 -9.58
CA GLN A 197 -11.79 -18.86 -10.27
C GLN A 197 -12.09 -18.49 -11.73
N GLY A 198 -11.42 -17.46 -12.25
CA GLY A 198 -11.52 -17.08 -13.65
C GLY A 198 -10.16 -16.76 -14.26
N TYR A 199 -9.97 -17.27 -15.48
CA TYR A 199 -8.72 -17.16 -16.25
C TYR A 199 -9.02 -16.90 -17.72
N ASP A 200 -8.05 -16.29 -18.41
CA ASP A 200 -8.02 -16.27 -19.86
C ASP A 200 -7.92 -17.70 -20.45
N GLY A 201 -8.22 -17.84 -21.74
CA GLY A 201 -8.37 -19.15 -22.38
C GLY A 201 -7.06 -19.87 -22.69
N VAL A 202 -5.92 -19.40 -22.19
CA VAL A 202 -4.62 -19.93 -22.56
C VAL A 202 -4.48 -21.36 -22.00
N SER A 203 -3.85 -22.24 -22.78
CA SER A 203 -3.78 -23.68 -22.49
C SER A 203 -3.06 -24.03 -21.18
N SER A 204 -2.19 -23.14 -20.68
CA SER A 204 -1.59 -23.19 -19.34
C SER A 204 -2.61 -23.00 -18.22
N MET A 205 -3.66 -22.23 -18.43
CA MET A 205 -4.68 -21.90 -17.43
C MET A 205 -5.86 -22.89 -17.45
N LYS A 206 -6.28 -23.37 -18.63
CA LYS A 206 -7.45 -24.24 -18.85
C LYS A 206 -7.14 -25.73 -19.06
N GLY A 207 -5.88 -26.15 -18.97
CA GLY A 207 -5.48 -27.53 -19.24
C GLY A 207 -6.13 -28.57 -18.30
N SER A 208 -6.86 -29.55 -18.85
CA SER A 208 -7.64 -30.54 -18.08
C SER A 208 -6.83 -31.44 -17.14
N PHE A 209 -5.51 -31.54 -17.32
CA PHE A 209 -4.62 -32.42 -16.53
C PHE A 209 -3.54 -31.69 -15.73
N LYS A 210 -3.16 -30.46 -16.14
CA LYS A 210 -2.07 -29.67 -15.53
C LYS A 210 -2.35 -28.16 -15.48
N GLY A 211 -3.52 -27.73 -15.96
CA GLY A 211 -3.91 -26.32 -15.96
C GLY A 211 -4.31 -25.83 -14.58
N VAL A 212 -4.30 -24.51 -14.41
CA VAL A 212 -4.64 -23.85 -13.14
C VAL A 212 -5.98 -24.34 -12.60
N GLU A 213 -6.99 -24.41 -13.46
CA GLU A 213 -8.33 -24.89 -13.13
C GLU A 213 -8.32 -26.28 -12.45
N ALA A 214 -7.66 -27.25 -13.07
CA ALA A 214 -7.70 -28.65 -12.64
C ALA A 214 -7.00 -28.85 -11.29
N VAL A 215 -5.94 -28.10 -11.03
CA VAL A 215 -5.19 -28.20 -9.76
C VAL A 215 -5.95 -27.54 -8.62
N ILE A 216 -6.57 -26.38 -8.82
CA ILE A 216 -7.41 -25.75 -7.79
C ILE A 216 -8.63 -26.62 -7.50
N ARG A 217 -9.30 -27.18 -8.52
CA ARG A 217 -10.42 -28.11 -8.32
C ARG A 217 -10.03 -29.41 -7.61
N LYS A 218 -8.78 -29.85 -7.73
CA LYS A 218 -8.29 -31.02 -7.00
C LYS A 218 -8.19 -30.77 -5.49
N SER A 219 -7.83 -29.54 -5.08
CA SER A 219 -7.75 -29.16 -3.66
C SER A 219 -9.07 -28.62 -3.11
N HIS A 220 -9.86 -27.94 -3.94
CA HIS A 220 -11.14 -27.31 -3.61
C HIS A 220 -12.20 -27.69 -4.66
N PRO A 221 -12.81 -28.88 -4.57
CA PRO A 221 -13.74 -29.42 -5.57
C PRO A 221 -14.96 -28.54 -5.84
N GLU A 222 -15.37 -27.76 -4.85
CA GLU A 222 -16.50 -26.82 -4.88
C GLU A 222 -16.22 -25.52 -5.67
N VAL A 223 -14.96 -25.23 -6.02
CA VAL A 223 -14.60 -24.00 -6.73
C VAL A 223 -15.10 -24.04 -8.18
N LEU A 224 -15.95 -23.07 -8.51
CA LEU A 224 -16.47 -22.92 -9.86
C LEU A 224 -15.45 -22.22 -10.76
N TYR A 225 -15.24 -22.77 -11.96
CA TYR A 225 -14.46 -22.11 -13.00
C TYR A 225 -15.37 -21.30 -13.91
N VAL A 226 -14.97 -20.06 -14.18
CA VAL A 226 -15.60 -19.19 -15.18
C VAL A 226 -14.53 -18.78 -16.17
N HIS A 227 -14.79 -19.00 -17.45
CA HIS A 227 -13.90 -18.53 -18.50
C HIS A 227 -13.96 -17.00 -18.58
N CYS A 228 -12.81 -16.32 -18.53
CA CYS A 228 -12.75 -14.88 -18.74
C CYS A 228 -13.00 -14.61 -20.23
N GLN A 229 -14.18 -14.08 -20.55
CA GLN A 229 -14.48 -13.49 -21.86
C GLN A 229 -14.08 -12.02 -21.76
N ILE A 230 -12.90 -11.68 -22.28
CA ILE A 230 -12.47 -10.29 -22.49
C ILE A 230 -13.16 -9.77 -23.76
#